data_AF-A0A5A7UDB3-F1
#
_entry.id   AF-A0A5A7UDB3-F1
#
_cell.length_a   1.000
_cell.length_b   1.000
_cell.length_c   1.000
_cell.angle_alpha   90.00
_cell.angle_beta   90.00
_cell.angle_gamma   90.00
#
_symmetry.space_group_name_H-M   'P 1'
#
loop_
_entity.id
_entity.type
_entity.pdbx_description
1 polymer ?
#
loop_
_entity_poly.entity_id
_entity_poly.type
_entity_poly.pdbx_seq_one_letter_code
_entity_poly.pdbx_strand_id
1 'polypeptide(L)'
;MRLSADVERILLQHPGVKGCVVVGIPDSRLTEKAVACVQLEKDWQWYETNHELLRGKVKQHISSAILREHCMKCNLTGFKVPKEFIKWGKPFPVTTMGKLKRDAVRNEILPKGNSNRKVEILSLLIE
;
A
#
# COMPACT_ATOMS: atom_id res chain seq x y z
N MET A 1 -9.32 -8.19 -16.63
CA MET A 1 -9.98 -8.12 -15.30
C MET A 1 -9.53 -6.82 -14.60
N ARG A 2 -10.38 -5.78 -14.63
CA ARG A 2 -10.11 -4.40 -14.13
C ARG A 2 -10.17 -4.30 -12.58
N LEU A 3 -9.63 -5.28 -11.86
CA LEU A 3 -9.71 -5.32 -10.40
C LEU A 3 -9.02 -4.12 -9.72
N SER A 4 -8.02 -3.52 -10.37
CA SER A 4 -7.25 -2.43 -9.78
C SER A 4 -8.01 -1.10 -9.70
N ALA A 5 -8.84 -0.75 -10.69
CA ALA A 5 -9.43 0.60 -10.76
C ALA A 5 -10.44 0.91 -9.64
N ASP A 6 -11.30 -0.06 -9.28
CA ASP A 6 -12.26 0.12 -8.19
C ASP A 6 -11.55 0.28 -6.84
N VAL A 7 -10.52 -0.55 -6.61
CA VAL A 7 -9.74 -0.54 -5.38
C VAL A 7 -8.92 0.74 -5.29
N GLU A 8 -8.27 1.15 -6.38
CA GLU A 8 -7.54 2.42 -6.48
C GLU A 8 -8.49 3.59 -6.13
N ARG A 9 -9.69 3.64 -6.72
CA ARG A 9 -10.68 4.68 -6.44
C ARG A 9 -11.13 4.72 -4.98
N ILE A 10 -11.28 3.57 -4.32
CA ILE A 10 -11.66 3.50 -2.91
C ILE A 10 -10.51 3.97 -2.01
N LEU A 11 -9.29 3.53 -2.30
CA LEU A 11 -8.11 3.94 -1.53
C LEU A 11 -7.87 5.45 -1.63
N LEU A 12 -8.08 6.05 -2.81
CA LEU A 12 -7.99 7.49 -3.04
C LEU A 12 -9.03 8.32 -2.27
N GLN A 13 -10.09 7.71 -1.73
CA GLN A 13 -11.05 8.40 -0.86
C GLN A 13 -10.56 8.54 0.59
N HIS A 14 -9.49 7.84 0.98
CA HIS A 14 -8.92 7.98 2.30
C HIS A 14 -8.07 9.26 2.37
N PRO A 15 -8.26 10.15 3.36
CA PRO A 15 -7.59 11.47 3.39
C PRO A 15 -6.06 11.40 3.47
N GLY A 16 -5.52 10.29 3.96
CA GLY A 16 -4.08 10.04 3.99
C GLY A 16 -3.47 9.47 2.72
N VAL A 17 -4.25 9.25 1.66
CA VAL A 17 -3.79 8.66 0.40
C VAL A 17 -3.79 9.72 -0.69
N LYS A 18 -2.58 10.12 -1.10
CA LYS A 18 -2.37 11.02 -2.23
C LYS A 18 -2.50 10.32 -3.58
N GLY A 19 -2.06 9.07 -3.62
CA GLY A 19 -1.96 8.29 -4.84
C GLY A 19 -1.86 6.82 -4.52
N CYS A 20 -2.38 5.96 -5.39
CA CYS A 20 -2.19 4.54 -5.25
C CYS A 20 -2.21 3.81 -6.59
N VAL A 21 -1.52 2.67 -6.63
CA VAL A 21 -1.53 1.75 -7.75
C VAL A 21 -1.68 0.34 -7.21
N VAL A 22 -2.64 -0.41 -7.75
CA VAL A 22 -2.89 -1.79 -7.35
C VAL A 22 -2.40 -2.72 -8.46
N VAL A 23 -1.49 -3.62 -8.10
CA VAL A 23 -0.93 -4.61 -9.01
C VAL A 23 -1.13 -6.02 -8.44
N GLY A 24 -1.35 -6.99 -9.32
CA GLY A 24 -1.18 -8.39 -8.95
C GLY A 24 0.31 -8.70 -8.87
N ILE A 25 0.72 -9.57 -7.94
CA ILE A 25 2.03 -10.23 -7.96
C ILE A 25 1.84 -11.73 -7.74
N PRO A 26 2.74 -12.59 -8.24
CA PRO A 26 2.67 -14.03 -8.00
C PRO A 26 2.66 -14.34 -6.50
N ASP A 27 1.78 -15.27 -6.10
CA ASP A 27 1.66 -15.76 -4.73
C ASP A 27 1.54 -17.28 -4.75
N SER A 28 2.29 -17.97 -3.89
CA SER A 28 2.34 -19.43 -3.89
C SER A 28 1.02 -20.09 -3.49
N ARG A 29 0.15 -19.38 -2.76
CA ARG A 29 -1.14 -19.90 -2.29
C ARG A 29 -2.30 -19.48 -3.17
N LEU A 30 -2.27 -18.25 -3.68
CA LEU A 30 -3.38 -17.63 -4.41
C LEU A 30 -3.16 -17.55 -5.93
N THR A 31 -2.06 -18.09 -6.45
CA THR A 31 -1.52 -17.87 -7.80
C THR A 31 -1.08 -16.43 -8.02
N GLU A 32 -1.94 -15.45 -7.73
CA GLU A 32 -1.60 -14.03 -7.64
C GLU A 32 -2.28 -13.40 -6.41
N LYS A 33 -1.59 -12.46 -5.76
CA LYS A 33 -2.19 -11.59 -4.74
C LYS A 33 -2.19 -10.14 -5.19
N ALA A 34 -3.22 -9.39 -4.81
CA ALA A 34 -3.27 -7.95 -5.01
C ALA A 34 -2.43 -7.22 -3.96
N VAL A 35 -1.56 -6.33 -4.42
CA VAL A 35 -0.73 -5.44 -3.60
C VAL A 35 -1.03 -4.00 -3.98
N ALA A 36 -1.30 -3.17 -2.98
CA ALA A 36 -1.53 -1.74 -3.15
C ALA A 36 -0.26 -0.96 -2.79
N CYS A 37 0.34 -0.27 -3.76
CA CYS A 37 1.39 0.70 -3.54
C CYS A 37 0.74 2.06 -3.27
N VAL A 38 1.04 2.67 -2.12
CA VAL A 38 0.31 3.83 -1.60
C VAL A 38 1.26 4.99 -1.35
N GLN A 39 1.02 6.10 -2.02
CA GLN A 39 1.63 7.39 -1.71
C GLN A 39 0.78 8.10 -0.66
N LEU A 40 1.45 8.59 0.38
CA LEU A 40 0.79 9.33 1.45
C LEU A 40 0.59 10.79 1.05
N GLU A 41 -0.44 11.39 1.63
CA GLU A 41 -0.63 12.84 1.59
C GLU A 41 0.39 13.55 2.51
N LYS A 42 0.59 14.85 2.30
CA LYS A 42 1.49 15.66 3.16
C LYS A 42 1.08 15.53 4.62
N ASP A 43 2.06 15.48 5.51
CA ASP A 43 1.90 15.37 6.97
C ASP A 43 1.29 14.06 7.49
N TRP A 44 1.03 13.08 6.61
CA TRP A 44 0.68 11.72 7.01
C TRP A 44 1.92 10.85 7.17
N GLN A 45 1.88 9.98 8.18
CA GLN A 45 2.95 9.02 8.45
C GLN A 45 2.45 7.58 8.37
N TRP A 46 3.31 6.67 7.88
CA TRP A 46 2.98 5.24 7.81
C TRP A 46 3.50 4.56 9.07
N TYR A 47 2.63 3.88 9.80
CA TYR A 47 3.00 3.07 10.97
C TYR A 47 2.24 1.75 10.95
N GLU A 48 2.95 0.62 11.06
CA GLU A 48 2.31 -0.71 11.11
C GLU A 48 1.86 -1.08 12.52
N THR A 49 2.44 -0.45 13.54
CA THR A 49 2.19 -0.74 14.96
C THR A 49 0.83 -0.21 15.42
N ASN A 50 0.28 -0.90 16.41
CA ASN A 50 -1.05 -0.67 16.96
C ASN A 50 -1.28 0.80 17.39
N HIS A 51 -2.42 1.35 16.95
CA HIS A 51 -2.81 2.76 17.08
C HIS A 51 -2.88 3.24 18.55
N GLU A 52 -3.04 2.33 19.51
CA GLU A 52 -3.13 2.65 20.94
C GLU A 52 -1.85 3.28 21.51
N LEU A 53 -0.68 2.93 20.97
CA LEU A 53 0.61 3.49 21.39
C LEU A 53 0.87 4.91 20.84
N LEU A 54 0.12 5.33 19.83
CA LEU A 54 0.25 6.64 19.18
C LEU A 54 -0.75 7.68 19.69
N ARG A 55 -1.64 7.29 20.61
CA ARG A 55 -2.71 8.14 21.15
C ARG A 55 -2.08 9.40 21.79
N GLY A 56 -2.22 10.54 21.11
CA GLY A 56 -1.72 11.85 21.56
C GLY A 56 -0.38 12.32 20.97
N LYS A 57 0.35 11.51 20.19
CA LYS A 57 1.67 11.89 19.61
C LYS A 57 1.66 12.11 18.10
N VAL A 58 0.76 11.45 17.36
CA VAL A 58 0.71 11.55 15.89
C VAL A 58 -0.63 12.14 15.47
N LYS A 59 -0.60 13.28 14.79
CA LYS A 59 -1.83 13.97 14.34
C LYS A 59 -2.59 13.16 13.29
N GLN A 60 -1.88 12.52 12.35
CA GLN A 60 -2.46 11.82 11.20
C GLN A 60 -1.54 10.66 10.80
N HIS A 61 -2.05 9.42 10.78
CA HIS A 61 -1.27 8.26 10.36
C HIS A 61 -2.11 7.25 9.61
N ILE A 62 -1.43 6.42 8.83
CA ILE A 62 -2.01 5.36 8.01
C ILE A 62 -1.25 4.06 8.24
N SER A 63 -1.96 2.94 8.18
CA SER A 63 -1.41 1.60 8.33
C SER A 63 -2.07 0.66 7.34
N SER A 64 -1.50 -0.53 7.16
CA SER A 64 -2.15 -1.56 6.33
C SER A 64 -3.51 -1.96 6.89
N ALA A 65 -3.68 -1.95 8.21
CA ALA A 65 -4.93 -2.24 8.90
C ALA A 65 -5.99 -1.14 8.66
N ILE A 66 -5.60 0.14 8.75
CA ILE A 66 -6.50 1.28 8.48
C ILE A 66 -7.00 1.24 7.03
N LEU A 67 -6.11 1.00 6.07
CA LEU A 67 -6.48 0.92 4.65
C LEU A 67 -7.37 -0.29 4.34
N ARG A 68 -7.10 -1.42 4.98
CA ARG A 68 -7.95 -2.62 4.87
C ARG A 68 -9.34 -2.35 5.42
N GLU A 69 -9.43 -1.74 6.59
CA GLU A 69 -10.70 -1.38 7.22
C GLU A 69 -11.48 -0.37 6.38
N HIS A 70 -10.79 0.66 5.84
CA HIS A 70 -11.36 1.63 4.92
C HIS A 70 -11.97 0.95 3.68
N CYS A 71 -11.23 0.03 3.06
CA CYS A 71 -11.75 -0.76 1.94
C CYS A 71 -13.05 -1.50 2.30
N MET A 72 -13.09 -2.14 3.47
CA MET A 72 -14.26 -2.89 3.93
C MET A 72 -15.44 -1.96 4.23
N LYS A 73 -15.21 -0.80 4.84
CA LYS A 73 -16.22 0.23 5.13
C LYS A 73 -16.84 0.80 3.85
N CYS A 74 -16.08 0.87 2.76
CA CYS A 74 -16.58 1.29 1.44
C CYS A 74 -17.23 0.15 0.64
N ASN A 75 -17.70 -0.92 1.30
CA ASN A 75 -18.38 -2.08 0.71
C ASN A 75 -17.56 -2.83 -0.37
N LEU A 76 -16.22 -2.75 -0.32
CA LEU A 76 -15.40 -3.58 -1.20
C LEU A 76 -15.51 -5.04 -0.77
N THR A 77 -15.94 -5.91 -1.68
CA THR A 77 -16.01 -7.36 -1.44
C THR A 77 -14.66 -7.88 -0.95
N GLY A 78 -14.64 -8.68 0.12
CA GLY A 78 -13.40 -9.05 0.83
C GLY A 78 -12.28 -9.69 -0.02
N PHE A 79 -12.63 -10.36 -1.13
CA PHE A 79 -11.65 -10.92 -2.06
C PHE A 79 -10.93 -9.87 -2.93
N LYS A 80 -11.52 -8.69 -3.11
CA LYS A 80 -10.92 -7.56 -3.84
C LYS A 80 -10.01 -6.68 -2.95
N VAL A 81 -10.14 -6.81 -1.63
CA VAL A 81 -9.29 -6.06 -0.70
C VAL A 81 -7.84 -6.51 -0.86
N PRO A 82 -6.88 -5.59 -1.10
CA PRO A 82 -5.47 -5.93 -1.22
C PRO A 82 -4.99 -6.76 -0.03
N LYS A 83 -4.20 -7.79 -0.32
CA LYS A 83 -3.64 -8.65 0.73
C LYS A 83 -2.46 -7.99 1.41
N GLU A 84 -1.81 -7.06 0.73
CA GLU A 84 -0.64 -6.33 1.18
C GLU A 84 -0.71 -4.88 0.74
N PHE A 85 -0.17 -3.98 1.56
CA PHE A 85 -0.06 -2.57 1.28
C PHE A 85 1.39 -2.13 1.50
N ILE A 86 1.94 -1.35 0.57
CA ILE A 86 3.34 -0.91 0.59
C ILE A 86 3.36 0.61 0.49
N LYS A 87 4.09 1.28 1.38
CA LYS A 87 4.39 2.71 1.26
C LYS A 87 5.23 2.96 0.00
N TRP A 88 4.72 3.80 -0.90
CA TRP A 88 5.41 4.21 -2.12
C TRP A 88 5.97 5.62 -1.94
N GLY A 89 7.29 5.72 -1.75
CA GLY A 89 7.97 6.98 -1.35
C GLY A 89 8.40 7.91 -2.49
N LYS A 90 8.11 7.57 -3.75
CA LYS A 90 8.57 8.30 -4.94
C LYS A 90 7.44 8.50 -5.95
N PRO A 91 7.56 9.38 -6.96
CA PRO A 91 6.54 9.48 -8.01
C PRO A 91 6.27 8.14 -8.69
N PHE A 92 5.02 7.87 -9.07
CA PHE A 92 4.72 6.67 -9.86
C PHE A 92 5.34 6.77 -11.26
N PRO A 93 5.90 5.67 -11.78
CA PRO A 93 6.51 5.66 -13.10
C PRO A 93 5.45 5.90 -14.17
N VAL A 94 5.67 6.89 -15.02
CA VAL A 94 4.80 7.21 -16.16
C VAL A 94 5.58 7.12 -17.48
N THR A 95 4.87 6.98 -18.60
CA THR A 95 5.45 7.16 -19.94
C THR A 95 5.72 8.63 -20.20
N THR A 96 6.46 8.94 -21.26
CA THR A 96 6.66 10.31 -21.75
C THR A 96 5.34 11.03 -22.04
N MET A 97 4.28 10.26 -22.35
CA MET A 97 2.91 10.75 -22.54
C MET A 97 2.07 10.78 -21.23
N GLY A 98 2.69 10.58 -20.07
CA GLY A 98 2.02 10.64 -18.76
C GLY A 98 1.19 9.38 -18.38
N LYS A 99 1.24 8.30 -19.16
CA LYS A 99 0.49 7.06 -18.81
C LYS A 99 1.22 6.28 -17.73
N LEU A 100 0.51 5.85 -16.69
CA LEU A 100 1.06 5.02 -15.61
C LEU A 100 1.64 3.69 -16.14
N LYS A 101 2.91 3.43 -15.83
CA LYS A 101 3.60 2.16 -16.12
C LYS A 101 3.39 1.17 -14.97
N ARG A 102 2.24 0.49 -14.96
CA ARG A 102 1.90 -0.50 -13.91
C ARG A 102 2.92 -1.65 -13.84
N ASP A 103 3.46 -2.09 -14.96
CA ASP A 103 4.49 -3.13 -14.98
C ASP A 103 5.78 -2.71 -14.29
N ALA A 104 6.15 -1.43 -14.38
CA ALA A 104 7.33 -0.91 -13.67
C ALA A 104 7.11 -0.94 -12.14
N VAL A 105 5.90 -0.60 -11.68
CA VAL A 105 5.52 -0.72 -10.26
C VAL A 105 5.55 -2.20 -9.83
N ARG A 106 4.90 -3.09 -10.61
CA ARG A 106 4.89 -4.54 -10.36
C ARG A 106 6.31 -5.07 -10.21
N ASN A 107 7.18 -4.81 -11.18
CA ASN A 107 8.56 -5.31 -11.21
C ASN A 107 9.41 -4.83 -10.02
N GLU A 108 9.15 -3.63 -9.51
CA GLU A 108 9.88 -3.11 -8.36
C GLU A 108 9.51 -3.81 -7.05
N ILE A 109 8.24 -4.19 -6.91
CA ILE A 109 7.74 -4.87 -5.71
C ILE A 109 7.76 -6.39 -5.82
N LEU A 110 8.04 -6.94 -7.01
CA LEU A 110 8.21 -8.38 -7.18
C LEU A 110 9.26 -8.89 -6.18
N PRO A 111 8.99 -10.00 -5.47
CA PRO A 111 9.99 -10.62 -4.62
C PRO A 111 11.20 -10.98 -5.48
N LYS A 112 12.32 -10.28 -5.30
CA LYS A 112 13.59 -10.70 -5.87
C LYS A 112 13.96 -12.00 -5.17
N GLY A 113 14.13 -13.08 -5.93
CA GLY A 113 14.37 -14.41 -5.40
C GLY A 113 15.43 -14.42 -4.29
N ASN A 114 15.04 -14.94 -3.13
CA ASN A 114 15.86 -15.19 -1.94
C ASN A 114 16.90 -14.12 -1.55
N SER A 115 16.47 -13.14 -0.75
CA SER A 115 17.27 -12.56 0.34
C SER A 115 16.36 -11.84 1.33
N ASN A 116 16.05 -12.55 2.42
CA ASN A 116 15.93 -12.01 3.78
C ASN A 116 15.33 -10.59 3.95
N ARG A 117 14.03 -10.39 3.65
CA ARG A 117 13.28 -9.18 4.07
C ARG A 117 12.57 -9.33 5.43
N LYS A 118 13.10 -10.16 6.31
CA LYS A 118 12.87 -10.02 7.76
C LYS A 118 13.99 -9.14 8.31
N VAL A 119 13.92 -7.82 8.13
CA VAL A 119 14.50 -6.78 9.00
C VAL A 119 14.38 -5.43 8.32
N GLU A 120 13.31 -4.68 8.61
CA GLU A 120 13.33 -3.21 8.61
C GLU A 120 12.11 -2.67 9.38
N ILE A 121 11.83 -3.29 10.53
CA ILE A 121 11.02 -2.71 11.59
C ILE A 121 11.76 -3.00 12.89
N LEU A 122 12.84 -2.27 13.17
CA LEU A 122 13.50 -2.15 14.49
C LEU A 122 14.71 -1.19 14.43
N SER A 123 14.55 0.04 13.94
CA SER A 123 15.64 1.04 14.00
C SER A 123 15.17 2.46 14.28
N LEU A 124 14.19 2.63 15.16
CA LEU A 124 13.83 3.97 15.67
C LEU A 124 13.53 3.98 17.18
N LEU A 125 14.25 3.17 17.97
CA LEU A 125 14.12 3.22 19.44
C LEU A 125 15.41 2.93 20.24
N ILE A 126 16.60 3.10 19.66
CA ILE A 126 17.83 3.24 20.45
C ILE A 126 18.74 4.27 19.77
N GLU A 127 18.63 5.51 20.25
CA GLU A 127 19.63 6.56 20.50
C GLU A 127 18.95 7.94 20.46
#